data_AF-A0A8C5G2P9-F1
#
_entry.id   AF-A0A8C5G2P9-F1
#
_cell.length_a   1.000
_cell.length_b   1.000
_cell.length_c   1.000
_cell.angle_alpha   90.00
_cell.angle_beta   90.00
_cell.angle_gamma   90.00
#
_symmetry.space_group_name_H-M   'P 1'
#
loop_
_entity.id
_entity.type
_entity.pdbx_description
1 polymer ?
#
loop_
_entity_poly.entity_id
_entity_poly.type
_entity_poly.pdbx_seq_one_letter_code
_entity_poly.pdbx_strand_id
1 'polypeptide(L)'
;MIASAKPKSPMKAEKKNTKKMMRKKIQKVANGEPSVNRTNVPERVAGPLLEDLLSDLTQINNSMERAKRLFEWLIRPIPAQTFFRDTWEKKPIFVQRNKPDYYKGLFSTAEFDRILREEYVQYGVNLDVTSYTNGKRETHNPPGRARPFTVWDFYESGCSLRMLNPQAFSSTVWNVLSILQERFGSMAGANVYLTPAQTQGFAPHYDDIEAFIVQLEGKKHWRVYNPRYEQKPFKSKQADIGKPILDVVLEAGDLLYFPRGFIHQGNCLPDAHSLHITISSYQKNSWGDLLHKLVPAALEIAIEEDVDFRRGLPLDYLTYMGVQNSDKDDPRRGKFFSQIETLMKKLSNYAPVDAAVDQKARDFLHDCLPPVLTADELASSVQGAPARWEDGRVKGVGAQITTQTRVRILRAGCARLCSDGEAVHLYYTTNNSRVYHKEEPQSFEVKTEHTDAVEYLIHSYPDFVTVESLPCDSVQDRVGCSPYVSHSIITTDRKWIAVLASHSEVCYSFSRSL
;
A
#
# COMPACT_ATOMS: atom_id res chain seq x y z
N MET A 1 19.19 28.32 -65.26
CA MET A 1 18.64 27.04 -65.75
C MET A 1 19.51 25.91 -65.25
N ILE A 2 19.09 24.81 -64.63
CA ILE A 2 17.90 24.46 -63.83
C ILE A 2 18.46 23.48 -62.77
N ALA A 3 18.23 23.79 -61.50
CA ALA A 3 18.55 22.93 -60.37
C ALA A 3 17.49 21.81 -60.26
N SER A 4 17.91 20.57 -60.00
CA SER A 4 17.01 19.49 -59.60
C SER A 4 17.42 18.97 -58.22
N ALA A 5 16.56 19.27 -57.25
CA ALA A 5 16.69 18.94 -55.84
C ALA A 5 16.27 17.48 -55.60
N LYS A 6 17.09 16.71 -54.87
CA LYS A 6 16.69 15.41 -54.32
C LYS A 6 15.62 15.62 -53.22
N PRO A 7 14.49 14.88 -53.23
CA PRO A 7 13.50 14.99 -52.16
C PRO A 7 14.06 14.37 -50.87
N LYS A 8 14.11 15.16 -49.79
CA LYS A 8 14.35 14.66 -48.44
C LYS A 8 13.11 13.89 -47.99
N SER A 9 13.28 12.64 -47.56
CA SER A 9 12.19 11.79 -47.08
C SER A 9 11.48 12.41 -45.84
N PRO A 10 10.14 12.30 -45.76
CA PRO A 10 9.35 12.95 -44.69
C PRO A 10 9.68 12.40 -43.28
N MET A 11 10.09 11.13 -43.16
CA MET A 11 10.39 10.50 -41.87
C MET A 11 11.63 11.06 -41.14
N LYS A 12 12.65 11.56 -41.85
CA LYS A 12 13.81 12.22 -41.19
C LYS A 12 13.47 13.62 -40.71
N ALA A 13 12.55 14.31 -41.39
CA ALA A 13 12.05 15.62 -40.98
C ALA A 13 11.09 15.49 -39.79
N GLU A 14 10.22 14.48 -39.76
CA GLU A 14 9.33 14.18 -38.63
C GLU A 14 10.09 13.76 -37.38
N LYS A 15 11.10 12.88 -37.47
CA LYS A 15 11.97 12.54 -36.32
C LYS A 15 12.77 13.74 -35.79
N LYS A 16 13.17 14.67 -36.67
CA LYS A 16 13.82 15.93 -36.26
C LYS A 16 12.83 16.89 -35.62
N ASN A 17 11.60 17.00 -36.14
CA ASN A 17 10.57 17.87 -35.59
C ASN A 17 9.99 17.34 -34.27
N THR A 18 9.81 16.03 -34.10
CA THR A 18 9.46 15.43 -32.79
C THR A 18 10.58 15.59 -31.78
N LYS A 19 11.86 15.38 -32.17
CA LYS A 19 13.00 15.68 -31.28
C LYS A 19 13.12 17.18 -30.93
N LYS A 20 12.75 18.08 -31.86
CA LYS A 20 12.79 19.54 -31.63
C LYS A 20 11.57 20.04 -30.84
N MET A 21 10.39 19.44 -31.01
CA MET A 21 9.19 19.67 -30.18
C MET A 21 9.38 19.10 -28.78
N MET A 22 9.94 17.89 -28.64
CA MET A 22 10.34 17.35 -27.35
C MET A 22 11.39 18.26 -26.70
N ARG A 23 12.45 18.68 -27.40
CA ARG A 23 13.41 19.66 -26.88
C ARG A 23 12.76 20.99 -26.47
N LYS A 24 11.80 21.53 -27.24
CA LYS A 24 11.07 22.76 -26.88
C LYS A 24 10.10 22.56 -25.70
N LYS A 25 9.44 21.40 -25.57
CA LYS A 25 8.65 21.03 -24.38
C LYS A 25 9.56 20.86 -23.15
N ILE A 26 10.71 20.22 -23.32
CA ILE A 26 11.76 20.02 -22.29
C ILE A 26 12.32 21.36 -21.84
N GLN A 27 12.56 22.31 -22.74
CA GLN A 27 13.06 23.64 -22.39
C GLN A 27 11.98 24.51 -21.72
N LYS A 28 10.69 24.29 -22.01
CA LYS A 28 9.58 24.92 -21.27
C LYS A 28 9.38 24.33 -19.87
N VAL A 29 9.68 23.04 -19.66
CA VAL A 29 9.66 22.40 -18.33
C VAL A 29 10.92 22.71 -17.52
N ALA A 30 12.08 22.89 -18.16
CA ALA A 30 13.34 23.23 -17.52
C ALA A 30 13.51 24.74 -17.21
N ASN A 31 12.79 25.62 -17.92
CA ASN A 31 12.82 27.07 -17.68
C ASN A 31 11.78 27.55 -16.65
N GLY A 32 10.94 26.66 -16.12
CA GLY A 32 10.23 26.95 -14.88
C GLY A 32 11.20 26.68 -13.74
N GLU A 33 11.70 27.74 -13.08
CA GLU A 33 12.33 27.56 -11.78
C GLU A 33 11.38 26.72 -10.92
N PRO A 34 11.81 25.56 -10.37
CA PRO A 34 10.97 24.83 -9.46
C PRO A 34 10.76 25.73 -8.24
N SER A 35 9.58 26.33 -8.12
CA SER A 35 9.18 27.05 -6.92
C SER A 35 9.19 26.04 -5.77
N VAL A 36 10.20 26.13 -4.92
CA VAL A 36 10.33 25.31 -3.71
C VAL A 36 9.19 25.73 -2.77
N ASN A 37 8.15 24.91 -2.65
CA ASN A 37 7.12 25.12 -1.64
C ASN A 37 7.66 24.70 -0.27
N ARG A 38 8.45 25.57 0.35
CA ARG A 38 8.74 25.49 1.79
C ARG A 38 7.52 26.02 2.53
N THR A 39 6.78 25.12 3.16
CA THR A 39 5.65 25.53 4.01
C THR A 39 6.19 25.68 5.43
N ASN A 40 6.55 26.91 5.82
CA ASN A 40 6.85 27.23 7.21
C ASN A 40 5.55 27.26 8.00
N VAL A 41 5.42 26.39 9.01
CA VAL A 41 4.24 26.29 9.85
C VAL A 41 4.47 27.08 11.13
N PRO A 42 3.70 28.15 11.44
CA PRO A 42 3.75 28.81 12.73
C PRO A 42 3.37 27.84 13.86
N GLU A 43 3.98 27.97 15.04
CA GLU A 43 3.75 27.13 16.25
C GLU A 43 2.27 26.89 16.61
N ARG A 44 1.36 27.81 16.23
CA ARG A 44 -0.09 27.72 16.47
C ARG A 44 -0.89 26.84 15.49
N VAL A 45 -0.24 26.21 14.50
CA VAL A 45 -0.90 25.41 13.44
C VAL A 45 -0.62 23.90 13.57
N ALA A 46 0.23 23.50 14.51
CA ALA A 46 0.60 22.11 14.71
C ALA A 46 -0.58 21.30 15.29
N GLY A 47 -0.99 20.24 14.57
CA GLY A 47 -2.13 19.39 14.92
C GLY A 47 -1.97 18.65 16.27
N PRO A 48 -2.99 17.87 16.68
CA PRO A 48 -2.95 17.10 17.93
C PRO A 48 -1.76 16.13 17.97
N LEU A 49 -1.39 15.65 19.16
CA LEU A 49 -0.41 14.57 19.27
C LEU A 49 -0.99 13.28 18.67
N LEU A 50 -0.11 12.33 18.32
CA LEU A 50 -0.56 11.07 17.74
C LEU A 50 -1.48 10.30 18.69
N GLU A 51 -1.19 10.29 19.99
CA GLU A 51 -2.02 9.58 20.99
C GLU A 51 -3.44 10.14 21.06
N ASP A 52 -3.58 11.47 21.14
CA ASP A 52 -4.87 12.16 21.12
C ASP A 52 -5.64 11.83 19.83
N LEU A 53 -4.95 11.90 18.69
CA LEU A 53 -5.56 11.55 17.40
C LEU A 53 -6.04 10.10 17.39
N LEU A 54 -5.19 9.14 17.76
CA LEU A 54 -5.56 7.72 17.74
C LEU A 54 -6.74 7.44 18.68
N SER A 55 -6.80 8.11 19.83
CA SER A 55 -7.94 8.09 20.73
C SER A 55 -9.21 8.61 20.05
N ASP A 56 -9.16 9.78 19.41
CA ASP A 56 -10.28 10.38 18.67
C ASP A 56 -10.75 9.47 17.52
N LEU A 57 -9.82 8.80 16.82
CA LEU A 57 -10.16 7.89 15.72
C LEU A 57 -10.99 6.69 16.21
N THR A 58 -10.84 6.26 17.47
CA THR A 58 -11.65 5.17 18.03
C THR A 58 -13.14 5.50 18.11
N GLN A 59 -13.48 6.79 18.18
CA GLN A 59 -14.85 7.29 18.30
C GLN A 59 -15.56 7.42 16.94
N ILE A 60 -14.84 7.21 15.83
CA ILE A 60 -15.37 7.35 14.48
C ILE A 60 -15.79 5.97 13.98
N ASN A 61 -17.06 5.74 13.65
CA ASN A 61 -17.51 4.41 13.21
C ASN A 61 -17.06 4.04 11.79
N ASN A 62 -16.82 5.03 10.91
CA ASN A 62 -16.41 4.81 9.53
C ASN A 62 -14.88 4.77 9.40
N SER A 63 -14.31 3.61 9.04
CA SER A 63 -12.88 3.36 8.90
C SER A 63 -12.25 4.20 7.79
N MET A 64 -12.98 4.48 6.71
CA MET A 64 -12.51 5.36 5.63
C MET A 64 -12.33 6.81 6.10
N GLU A 65 -13.21 7.28 7.00
CA GLU A 65 -13.05 8.60 7.61
C GLU A 65 -11.89 8.60 8.62
N ARG A 66 -11.65 7.50 9.34
CA ARG A 66 -10.42 7.35 10.16
C ARG A 66 -9.16 7.46 9.30
N ALA A 67 -9.13 6.73 8.18
CA ALA A 67 -8.03 6.72 7.23
C ALA A 67 -7.77 8.11 6.63
N LYS A 68 -8.84 8.81 6.25
CA LYS A 68 -8.77 10.19 5.78
C LYS A 68 -8.21 11.15 6.84
N ARG A 69 -8.71 11.11 8.07
CA ARG A 69 -8.24 11.99 9.15
C ARG A 69 -6.79 11.73 9.55
N LEU A 70 -6.39 10.46 9.65
CA LEU A 70 -5.00 10.10 9.94
C LEU A 70 -4.05 10.59 8.84
N PHE A 71 -4.45 10.44 7.57
CA PHE A 71 -3.66 10.93 6.45
C PHE A 71 -3.57 12.46 6.44
N GLU A 72 -4.68 13.16 6.64
CA GLU A 72 -4.71 14.63 6.75
C GLU A 72 -3.82 15.12 7.90
N TRP A 73 -3.81 14.43 9.04
CA TRP A 73 -2.87 14.68 10.12
C TRP A 73 -1.42 14.43 9.70
N LEU A 74 -1.14 13.32 9.00
CA LEU A 74 0.23 12.96 8.59
C LEU A 74 0.87 14.04 7.73
N ILE A 75 0.12 14.67 6.82
CA ILE A 75 0.64 15.68 5.86
C ILE A 75 0.32 17.14 6.25
N ARG A 76 -0.29 17.37 7.41
CA ARG A 76 -0.67 18.72 7.88
C ARG A 76 0.52 19.68 7.80
N PRO A 77 0.36 20.92 7.27
CA PRO A 77 -0.91 21.61 6.97
C PRO A 77 -1.38 21.47 5.51
N ILE A 78 -0.81 20.56 4.73
CA ILE A 78 -1.14 20.44 3.31
C ILE A 78 -2.54 19.81 3.18
N PRO A 79 -3.52 20.45 2.52
CA PRO A 79 -4.81 19.84 2.29
C PRO A 79 -4.67 18.57 1.44
N ALA A 80 -5.32 17.48 1.83
CA ALA A 80 -5.20 16.19 1.14
C ALA A 80 -5.57 16.27 -0.35
N GLN A 81 -6.61 17.03 -0.70
CA GLN A 81 -7.00 17.23 -2.10
C GLN A 81 -5.87 17.88 -2.91
N THR A 82 -5.20 18.89 -2.35
CA THR A 82 -4.06 19.56 -2.98
C THR A 82 -2.86 18.62 -3.09
N PHE A 83 -2.60 17.80 -2.07
CA PHE A 83 -1.54 16.81 -2.10
C PHE A 83 -1.74 15.81 -3.24
N PHE A 84 -2.90 15.15 -3.32
CA PHE A 84 -3.16 14.16 -4.38
C PHE A 84 -3.20 14.79 -5.78
N ARG A 85 -3.73 16.01 -5.91
CA ARG A 85 -3.80 16.68 -7.21
C ARG A 85 -2.43 17.13 -7.71
N ASP A 86 -1.60 17.74 -6.86
CA ASP A 86 -0.43 18.51 -7.31
C ASP A 86 0.92 17.90 -6.89
N THR A 87 0.93 16.95 -5.95
CA THR A 87 2.14 16.44 -5.30
C THR A 87 2.35 14.95 -5.48
N TRP A 88 1.31 14.14 -5.21
CA TRP A 88 1.35 12.68 -5.32
C TRP A 88 1.85 12.24 -6.70
N GLU A 89 2.84 11.34 -6.72
CA GLU A 89 3.53 10.83 -7.91
C GLU A 89 4.21 11.90 -8.79
N LYS A 90 4.36 13.15 -8.31
CA LYS A 90 4.84 14.27 -9.14
C LYS A 90 6.10 14.94 -8.62
N LYS A 91 6.13 15.29 -7.32
CA LYS A 91 7.23 16.09 -6.76
C LYS A 91 7.42 15.86 -5.27
N PRO A 92 8.64 16.06 -4.75
CA PRO A 92 8.88 15.99 -3.32
C PRO A 92 8.27 17.18 -2.58
N ILE A 93 7.96 16.98 -1.30
CA ILE A 93 7.58 18.05 -0.37
C ILE A 93 8.31 17.86 0.96
N PHE A 94 8.62 18.99 1.60
CA PHE A 94 9.14 19.03 2.96
C PHE A 94 8.18 19.87 3.82
N VAL A 95 7.76 19.29 4.95
CA VAL A 95 6.92 19.95 5.95
C VAL A 95 7.75 20.11 7.22
N GLN A 96 8.19 21.34 7.46
CA GLN A 96 8.88 21.72 8.69
C GLN A 96 7.84 22.09 9.75
N ARG A 97 7.76 21.31 10.84
CA ARG A 97 6.73 21.49 11.86
C ARG A 97 7.16 22.31 13.07
N ASN A 98 8.46 22.31 13.39
CA ASN A 98 8.96 22.89 14.64
C ASN A 98 8.19 22.36 15.88
N LYS A 99 7.75 21.10 15.86
CA LYS A 99 7.05 20.43 16.96
C LYS A 99 7.67 19.03 17.18
N PRO A 100 8.73 18.92 17.99
CA PRO A 100 9.46 17.67 18.21
C PRO A 100 8.58 16.48 18.61
N ASP A 101 7.57 16.74 19.44
CA ASP A 101 6.67 15.70 19.96
C ASP A 101 5.54 15.31 18.99
N TYR A 102 5.49 15.83 17.76
CA TYR A 102 4.37 15.56 16.83
C TYR A 102 4.13 14.07 16.61
N TYR A 103 5.21 13.30 16.49
CA TYR A 103 5.17 11.84 16.27
C TYR A 103 5.39 11.02 17.54
N LYS A 104 5.38 11.65 18.72
CA LYS A 104 5.58 10.97 20.00
C LYS A 104 4.55 9.84 20.15
N GLY A 105 5.04 8.66 20.54
CA GLY A 105 4.23 7.44 20.66
C GLY A 105 4.23 6.54 19.41
N LEU A 106 4.66 7.04 18.24
CA LEU A 106 4.72 6.20 17.02
C LEU A 106 5.77 5.10 17.13
N PHE A 107 7.02 5.49 17.38
CA PHE A 107 8.16 4.60 17.57
C PHE A 107 9.31 5.39 18.21
N SER A 108 10.23 4.72 18.92
CA SER A 108 11.38 5.37 19.57
C SER A 108 12.59 4.44 19.62
N THR A 109 13.77 4.98 19.94
CA THR A 109 14.98 4.18 20.20
C THR A 109 14.79 3.26 21.41
N ALA A 110 14.01 3.67 22.40
CA ALA A 110 13.65 2.82 23.54
C ALA A 110 12.80 1.61 23.11
N GLU A 111 11.82 1.83 22.22
CA GLU A 111 11.03 0.74 21.63
C GLU A 111 11.91 -0.17 20.75
N PHE A 112 12.87 0.40 20.00
CA PHE A 112 13.85 -0.36 19.24
C PHE A 112 14.65 -1.31 20.15
N ASP A 113 15.19 -0.79 21.26
CA ASP A 113 15.95 -1.58 22.24
C ASP A 113 15.10 -2.66 22.92
N ARG A 114 13.85 -2.32 23.31
CA ARG A 114 12.87 -3.28 23.85
C ARG A 114 12.66 -4.45 22.89
N ILE A 115 12.42 -4.16 21.61
CA ILE A 115 12.21 -5.17 20.56
C ILE A 115 13.44 -6.08 20.44
N LEU A 116 14.67 -5.55 20.44
CA LEU A 116 15.88 -6.38 20.38
C LEU A 116 16.01 -7.33 21.60
N ARG A 117 15.60 -6.87 22.79
CA ARG A 117 15.69 -7.65 24.04
C ARG A 117 14.63 -8.74 24.12
N GLU A 118 13.39 -8.36 23.88
CA GLU A 118 12.21 -9.17 24.17
C GLU A 118 11.78 -10.03 22.98
N GLU A 119 11.93 -9.53 21.76
CA GLU A 119 11.47 -10.22 20.55
C GLU A 119 12.58 -11.05 19.90
N TYR A 120 12.18 -11.97 19.04
CA TYR A 120 13.09 -12.79 18.25
C TYR A 120 13.41 -12.13 16.91
N VAL A 121 14.26 -11.09 16.96
CA VAL A 121 14.72 -10.34 15.78
C VAL A 121 15.87 -11.07 15.08
N GLN A 122 15.78 -11.28 13.77
CA GLN A 122 16.85 -11.91 12.98
C GLN A 122 17.51 -10.94 12.00
N TYR A 123 18.82 -11.08 11.83
CA TYR A 123 19.54 -10.36 10.78
C TYR A 123 19.10 -10.81 9.38
N GLY A 124 18.97 -9.86 8.45
CA GLY A 124 18.52 -10.12 7.07
C GLY A 124 17.03 -10.42 6.90
N VAL A 125 16.32 -10.76 7.98
CA VAL A 125 14.85 -10.96 7.98
C VAL A 125 14.13 -9.76 8.58
N ASN A 126 14.59 -9.28 9.74
CA ASN A 126 13.98 -8.19 10.47
C ASN A 126 14.90 -6.98 10.64
N LEU A 127 16.22 -7.21 10.64
CA LEU A 127 17.21 -6.17 10.90
C LEU A 127 18.38 -6.25 9.91
N ASP A 128 18.74 -5.11 9.33
CA ASP A 128 20.00 -4.95 8.61
C ASP A 128 20.93 -3.96 9.32
N VAL A 129 22.22 -4.25 9.24
CA VAL A 129 23.31 -3.38 9.67
C VAL A 129 24.07 -2.92 8.43
N THR A 130 24.16 -1.61 8.21
CA THR A 130 24.77 -1.05 7.00
C THR A 130 25.67 0.15 7.27
N SER A 131 26.68 0.32 6.44
CA SER A 131 27.48 1.55 6.41
C SER A 131 27.69 2.03 4.99
N TYR A 132 27.93 3.34 4.83
CA TYR A 132 28.33 3.95 3.58
C TYR A 132 29.51 4.88 3.82
N THR A 133 30.69 4.44 3.40
CA THR A 133 31.95 5.16 3.56
C THR A 133 32.70 5.15 2.24
N ASN A 134 33.38 6.25 1.91
CA ASN A 134 34.21 6.37 0.69
C ASN A 134 33.51 5.93 -0.60
N GLY A 135 32.21 6.21 -0.73
CA GLY A 135 31.44 5.87 -1.92
C GLY A 135 30.98 4.42 -2.01
N LYS A 136 31.25 3.57 -1.00
CA LYS A 136 30.92 2.14 -0.98
C LYS A 136 29.93 1.83 0.14
N ARG A 137 28.87 1.09 -0.20
CA ARG A 137 27.86 0.61 0.76
C ARG A 137 28.17 -0.83 1.14
N GLU A 138 28.16 -1.12 2.44
CA GLU A 138 28.44 -2.45 2.99
C GLU A 138 27.25 -2.95 3.84
N THR A 139 27.03 -4.27 3.88
CA THR A 139 26.13 -4.94 4.82
C THR A 139 27.00 -5.69 5.82
N HIS A 140 26.71 -5.56 7.11
CA HIS A 140 27.48 -6.20 8.19
C HIS A 140 26.70 -7.27 8.95
N ASN A 141 25.57 -7.72 8.41
CA ASN A 141 24.68 -8.71 9.01
C ASN A 141 25.43 -10.01 9.37
N PRO A 142 25.55 -10.33 10.67
CA PRO A 142 25.90 -11.68 11.10
C PRO A 142 24.77 -12.67 10.78
N PRO A 143 25.03 -13.98 10.76
CA PRO A 143 23.95 -14.96 10.75
C PRO A 143 23.19 -14.99 12.08
N GLY A 144 21.88 -15.28 12.04
CA GLY A 144 21.08 -15.59 13.23
C GLY A 144 20.43 -14.40 13.93
N ARG A 145 20.23 -14.52 15.25
CA ARG A 145 19.46 -13.56 16.07
C ARG A 145 20.26 -12.27 16.31
N ALA A 146 19.62 -11.13 16.10
CA ALA A 146 20.11 -9.80 16.44
C ALA A 146 19.94 -9.53 17.94
N ARG A 147 21.01 -9.74 18.71
CA ARG A 147 21.03 -9.45 20.16
C ARG A 147 21.46 -8.00 20.41
N PRO A 148 20.90 -7.32 21.44
CA PRO A 148 21.21 -5.92 21.74
C PRO A 148 22.72 -5.64 21.84
N PHE A 149 23.47 -6.49 22.56
CA PHE A 149 24.92 -6.32 22.73
C PHE A 149 25.65 -6.15 21.39
N THR A 150 25.45 -7.06 20.45
CA THR A 150 26.10 -7.01 19.14
C THR A 150 25.55 -5.89 18.25
N VAL A 151 24.24 -5.64 18.30
CA VAL A 151 23.60 -4.59 17.50
C VAL A 151 24.11 -3.21 17.92
N TRP A 152 24.22 -2.95 19.22
CA TRP A 152 24.73 -1.69 19.74
C TRP A 152 26.23 -1.52 19.50
N ASP A 153 27.02 -2.59 19.53
CA ASP A 153 28.44 -2.55 19.14
C ASP A 153 28.63 -2.10 17.67
N PHE A 154 27.78 -2.59 16.76
CA PHE A 154 27.76 -2.10 15.37
C PHE A 154 27.37 -0.62 15.28
N TYR A 155 26.38 -0.18 16.05
CA TYR A 155 25.94 1.20 16.08
C TYR A 155 27.05 2.14 16.56
N GLU A 156 27.72 1.80 17.66
CA GLU A 156 28.89 2.54 18.19
C GLU A 156 30.05 2.54 17.19
N SER A 157 30.19 1.48 16.39
CA SER A 157 31.15 1.38 15.28
C SER A 157 30.75 2.17 14.02
N GLY A 158 29.70 3.00 14.09
CA GLY A 158 29.28 3.90 13.01
C GLY A 158 28.35 3.26 11.98
N CYS A 159 27.75 2.10 12.26
CA CYS A 159 26.78 1.49 11.37
C CYS A 159 25.36 2.02 11.61
N SER A 160 24.59 2.16 10.53
CA SER A 160 23.15 2.34 10.62
C SER A 160 22.43 1.00 10.81
N LEU A 161 21.36 1.05 11.59
CA LEU A 161 20.46 -0.08 11.84
C LEU A 161 19.14 0.18 11.09
N ARG A 162 18.69 -0.81 10.31
CA ARG A 162 17.42 -0.77 9.57
C ARG A 162 16.51 -1.91 10.02
N MET A 163 15.41 -1.60 10.68
CA MET A 163 14.35 -2.56 10.98
C MET A 163 13.37 -2.66 9.81
N LEU A 164 13.20 -3.87 9.28
CA LEU A 164 12.52 -4.13 8.02
C LEU A 164 10.99 -4.17 8.13
N ASN A 165 10.46 -4.56 9.27
CA ASN A 165 9.04 -4.79 9.49
C ASN A 165 8.61 -4.40 10.92
N PRO A 166 8.76 -3.12 11.31
CA PRO A 166 8.47 -2.64 12.66
C PRO A 166 7.04 -2.93 13.12
N GLN A 167 6.07 -2.98 12.19
CA GLN A 167 4.68 -3.33 12.48
C GLN A 167 4.48 -4.76 12.99
N ALA A 168 5.43 -5.67 12.79
CA ALA A 168 5.39 -7.01 13.36
C ALA A 168 5.65 -7.01 14.88
N PHE A 169 6.28 -5.94 15.40
CA PHE A 169 6.71 -5.85 16.79
C PHE A 169 6.04 -4.70 17.57
N SER A 170 5.73 -3.58 16.90
CA SER A 170 5.05 -2.43 17.49
C SER A 170 3.57 -2.39 17.12
N SER A 171 2.69 -2.35 18.14
CA SER A 171 1.24 -2.23 17.96
C SER A 171 0.83 -0.85 17.43
N THR A 172 1.51 0.23 17.84
CA THR A 172 1.21 1.57 17.32
C THR A 172 1.54 1.70 15.84
N VAL A 173 2.70 1.19 15.41
CA VAL A 173 3.06 1.17 13.99
C VAL A 173 2.07 0.32 13.20
N TRP A 174 1.70 -0.87 13.70
CA TRP A 174 0.66 -1.69 13.09
C TRP A 174 -0.67 -0.93 12.94
N ASN A 175 -1.14 -0.27 14.00
CA ASN A 175 -2.39 0.50 13.96
C ASN A 175 -2.35 1.59 12.89
N VAL A 176 -1.31 2.43 12.90
CA VAL A 176 -1.14 3.53 11.93
C VAL A 176 -1.10 3.01 10.50
N LEU A 177 -0.32 1.96 10.21
CA LEU A 177 -0.24 1.41 8.86
C LEU A 177 -1.56 0.75 8.42
N SER A 178 -2.24 0.01 9.31
CA SER A 178 -3.53 -0.62 9.00
C SER A 178 -4.63 0.39 8.68
N ILE A 179 -4.55 1.61 9.24
CA ILE A 179 -5.47 2.70 8.92
C ILE A 179 -5.05 3.39 7.61
N LEU A 180 -3.76 3.64 7.40
CA LEU A 180 -3.26 4.32 6.20
C LEU A 180 -3.43 3.48 4.93
N GLN A 181 -3.36 2.15 4.99
CA GLN A 181 -3.54 1.29 3.81
C GLN A 181 -4.94 1.46 3.19
N GLU A 182 -5.98 1.71 4.00
CA GLU A 182 -7.33 2.02 3.50
C GLU A 182 -7.37 3.35 2.76
N ARG A 183 -6.53 4.34 3.16
CA ARG A 183 -6.45 5.61 2.45
C ARG A 183 -5.75 5.47 1.09
N PHE A 184 -4.71 4.65 1.03
CA PHE A 184 -3.93 4.47 -0.19
C PHE A 184 -4.57 3.52 -1.20
N GLY A 185 -5.46 2.62 -0.75
CA GLY A 185 -5.95 1.53 -1.60
C GLY A 185 -4.81 0.61 -2.05
N SER A 186 -3.79 0.48 -1.20
CA SER A 186 -2.55 -0.26 -1.41
C SER A 186 -1.93 -0.55 -0.05
N MET A 187 -1.17 -1.63 0.07
CA MET A 187 -0.47 -1.96 1.31
C MET A 187 0.35 -0.75 1.81
N ALA A 188 0.27 -0.49 3.11
CA ALA A 188 1.17 0.44 3.79
C ALA A 188 2.23 -0.36 4.56
N GLY A 189 3.49 -0.23 4.15
CA GLY A 189 4.65 -0.81 4.82
C GLY A 189 5.43 0.23 5.61
N ALA A 190 6.41 -0.21 6.39
CA ALA A 190 7.37 0.71 6.98
C ALA A 190 8.76 0.09 7.18
N ASN A 191 9.77 0.95 7.20
CA ASN A 191 11.10 0.64 7.71
C ASN A 191 11.52 1.68 8.74
N VAL A 192 12.17 1.26 9.83
CA VAL A 192 12.77 2.17 10.81
C VAL A 192 14.28 2.21 10.61
N TYR A 193 14.85 3.41 10.61
CA TYR A 193 16.27 3.64 10.41
C TYR A 193 16.85 4.43 11.57
N LEU A 194 17.82 3.82 12.25
CA LEU A 194 18.60 4.45 13.32
C LEU A 194 20.04 4.61 12.84
N THR A 195 20.52 5.85 12.76
CA THR A 195 21.86 6.18 12.24
C THR A 195 22.64 7.00 13.28
N PRO A 196 23.88 6.62 13.62
CA PRO A 196 24.71 7.38 14.55
C PRO A 196 25.17 8.72 13.96
N ALA A 197 25.56 9.66 14.82
CA ALA A 197 26.07 10.98 14.41
C ALA A 197 27.26 10.85 13.44
N GLN A 198 27.47 11.83 12.56
CA GLN A 198 28.56 11.89 11.57
C GLN A 198 28.58 10.76 10.51
N THR A 199 27.60 9.86 10.47
CA THR A 199 27.61 8.71 9.57
C THR A 199 26.54 8.77 8.48
N GLN A 200 26.74 7.93 7.45
CA GLN A 200 25.77 7.65 6.41
C GLN A 200 25.61 6.12 6.29
N GLY A 201 24.37 5.63 6.33
CA GLY A 201 24.09 4.19 6.26
C GLY A 201 23.94 3.63 4.85
N PHE A 202 23.49 4.46 3.91
CA PHE A 202 23.04 4.02 2.58
C PHE A 202 23.64 4.91 1.49
N ALA A 203 24.03 4.28 0.38
CA ALA A 203 24.40 4.99 -0.84
C ALA A 203 23.20 5.73 -1.45
N PRO A 204 23.40 6.73 -2.31
CA PRO A 204 22.32 7.33 -3.07
C PRO A 204 21.56 6.31 -3.95
N HIS A 205 20.25 6.25 -3.81
CA HIS A 205 19.37 5.29 -4.50
C HIS A 205 17.97 5.89 -4.69
N TYR A 206 17.13 5.20 -5.46
CA TYR A 206 15.69 5.43 -5.50
C TYR A 206 14.98 4.12 -5.17
N ASP A 207 13.77 4.22 -4.65
CA ASP A 207 12.90 3.08 -4.36
C ASP A 207 11.76 2.98 -5.38
N ASP A 208 11.09 1.83 -5.39
CA ASP A 208 9.92 1.51 -6.22
C ASP A 208 8.58 1.78 -5.50
N ILE A 209 8.61 2.60 -4.44
CA ILE A 209 7.47 2.95 -3.59
C ILE A 209 7.30 4.46 -3.45
N GLU A 210 6.10 4.87 -3.04
CA GLU A 210 5.84 6.24 -2.59
C GLU A 210 6.25 6.37 -1.12
N ALA A 211 7.18 7.28 -0.81
CA ALA A 211 7.85 7.34 0.49
C ALA A 211 7.42 8.55 1.31
N PHE A 212 7.07 8.32 2.59
CA PHE A 212 6.87 9.33 3.61
C PHE A 212 7.92 9.13 4.73
N ILE A 213 8.96 9.95 4.73
CA ILE A 213 9.99 9.99 5.77
C ILE A 213 9.46 10.81 6.95
N VAL A 214 9.25 10.13 8.08
CA VAL A 214 8.74 10.68 9.33
C VAL A 214 9.89 10.73 10.34
N GLN A 215 10.40 11.94 10.62
CA GLN A 215 11.55 12.11 11.52
C GLN A 215 11.09 12.04 12.99
N LEU A 216 11.61 11.04 13.72
CA LEU A 216 11.18 10.72 15.08
C LEU A 216 12.10 11.28 16.15
N GLU A 217 13.42 11.14 15.96
CA GLU A 217 14.42 11.63 16.90
C GLU A 217 15.61 12.24 16.17
N GLY A 218 16.28 13.19 16.82
CA GLY A 218 17.52 13.80 16.35
C GLY A 218 17.36 14.52 15.01
N LYS A 219 18.44 14.55 14.21
CA LYS A 219 18.51 15.34 12.97
C LYS A 219 19.17 14.58 11.83
N LYS A 220 18.67 14.75 10.61
CA LYS A 220 19.29 14.14 9.41
C LYS A 220 19.29 15.10 8.24
N HIS A 221 20.44 15.24 7.58
CA HIS A 221 20.58 16.00 6.34
C HIS A 221 20.13 15.13 5.16
N TRP A 222 19.11 15.57 4.44
CA TRP A 222 18.51 14.89 3.31
C TRP A 222 18.75 15.66 2.02
N ARG A 223 19.13 14.92 0.98
CA ARG A 223 19.26 15.41 -0.40
C ARG A 223 18.41 14.54 -1.31
N VAL A 224 17.49 15.15 -2.05
CA VAL A 224 16.60 14.51 -3.03
C VAL A 224 16.87 15.10 -4.41
N TYR A 225 16.86 14.24 -5.42
CA TYR A 225 17.23 14.55 -6.80
C TYR A 225 16.12 14.12 -7.75
N ASN A 226 16.07 14.73 -8.94
CA ASN A 226 15.14 14.31 -9.98
C ASN A 226 15.36 12.84 -10.38
N PRO A 227 14.29 12.13 -10.78
CA PRO A 227 14.43 10.82 -11.41
C PRO A 227 15.32 10.87 -12.65
N ARG A 228 16.08 9.80 -12.89
CA ARG A 228 16.83 9.65 -14.13
C ARG A 228 15.90 9.10 -15.20
N TYR A 229 15.66 9.88 -16.25
CA TYR A 229 14.88 9.44 -17.41
C TYR A 229 15.63 8.46 -18.33
N GLU A 230 16.94 8.25 -18.09
CA GLU A 230 17.77 7.30 -18.85
C GLU A 230 18.03 6.04 -18.01
N GLN A 231 17.64 4.89 -18.56
CA GLN A 231 17.72 3.55 -17.97
C GLN A 231 19.12 3.25 -17.40
N LYS A 232 19.29 3.42 -16.09
CA LYS A 232 20.47 2.98 -15.34
C LYS A 232 20.02 2.39 -14.00
N PRO A 233 20.78 1.42 -13.43
CA PRO A 233 20.32 0.58 -12.33
C PRO A 233 19.94 1.36 -11.06
N PHE A 234 19.19 0.72 -10.15
CA PHE A 234 18.70 1.25 -8.86
C PHE A 234 19.76 1.91 -7.96
N LYS A 235 21.06 1.72 -8.22
CA LYS A 235 22.17 2.30 -7.47
C LYS A 235 22.87 3.39 -8.29
N SER A 236 23.04 4.57 -7.70
CA SER A 236 23.67 5.71 -8.36
C SER A 236 24.97 6.12 -7.67
N LYS A 237 26.05 6.31 -8.44
CA LYS A 237 27.29 6.92 -7.95
C LYS A 237 27.10 8.43 -7.82
N GLN A 238 27.72 9.04 -6.79
CA GLN A 238 27.61 10.48 -6.48
C GLN A 238 27.93 11.40 -7.67
N ALA A 239 28.92 11.04 -8.49
CA ALA A 239 29.33 11.82 -9.66
C ALA A 239 28.23 11.96 -10.73
N ASP A 240 27.25 11.05 -10.75
CA ASP A 240 26.27 10.93 -11.83
C ASP A 240 24.89 11.54 -11.49
N ILE A 241 24.67 12.03 -10.25
CA ILE A 241 23.33 12.33 -9.71
C ILE A 241 22.88 13.79 -9.97
N GLY A 242 23.81 14.66 -10.38
CA GLY A 242 23.51 16.08 -10.58
C GLY A 242 23.27 16.84 -9.26
N LYS A 243 22.58 17.98 -9.34
CA LYS A 243 22.27 18.83 -8.18
C LYS A 243 20.97 18.37 -7.49
N PRO A 244 20.90 18.38 -6.15
CA PRO A 244 19.66 18.09 -5.44
C PRO A 244 18.61 19.15 -5.78
N ILE A 245 17.36 18.70 -5.94
CA ILE A 245 16.18 19.58 -6.07
C ILE A 245 15.61 19.96 -4.70
N LEU A 246 15.96 19.20 -3.66
CA LEU A 246 15.61 19.47 -2.29
C LEU A 246 16.79 19.05 -1.40
N ASP A 247 17.25 19.97 -0.58
CA ASP A 247 18.42 19.86 0.29
C ASP A 247 18.05 20.52 1.62
N VAL A 248 17.77 19.69 2.64
CA VAL A 248 17.14 20.10 3.91
C VAL A 248 17.68 19.28 5.08
N VAL A 249 17.60 19.82 6.29
CA VAL A 249 17.78 19.06 7.52
C VAL A 249 16.41 18.80 8.12
N LEU A 250 16.08 17.53 8.32
CA LEU A 250 14.89 17.10 9.05
C LEU A 250 15.20 17.05 10.54
N GLU A 251 14.31 17.61 11.35
CA GLU A 251 14.32 17.49 12.80
C GLU A 251 13.08 16.71 13.27
N ALA A 252 13.08 16.24 14.51
CA ALA A 252 11.94 15.51 15.07
C ALA A 252 10.62 16.26 14.83
N GLY A 253 9.60 15.54 14.35
CA GLY A 253 8.31 16.10 13.98
C GLY A 253 8.16 16.50 12.51
N ASP A 254 9.24 16.55 11.73
CA ASP A 254 9.19 16.90 10.31
C ASP A 254 8.77 15.73 9.41
N LEU A 255 8.21 16.06 8.24
CA LEU A 255 7.87 15.11 7.18
C LEU A 255 8.59 15.46 5.88
N LEU A 256 9.14 14.46 5.21
CA LEU A 256 9.56 14.54 3.81
C LEU A 256 8.82 13.48 3.00
N TYR A 257 8.12 13.88 1.95
CA TYR A 257 7.55 12.96 0.96
C TYR A 257 8.29 13.08 -0.36
N PHE A 258 8.49 11.96 -1.05
CA PHE A 258 8.91 11.93 -2.45
C PHE A 258 8.36 10.71 -3.20
N PRO A 259 8.04 10.85 -4.50
CA PRO A 259 7.61 9.73 -5.33
C PRO A 259 8.69 8.69 -5.59
N ARG A 260 8.27 7.49 -6.00
CA ARG A 260 9.18 6.47 -6.53
C ARG A 260 10.03 7.00 -7.68
N GLY A 261 11.27 6.53 -7.78
CA GLY A 261 12.22 6.96 -8.80
C GLY A 261 13.00 8.25 -8.47
N PHE A 262 12.60 9.03 -7.46
CA PHE A 262 13.42 10.15 -6.97
C PHE A 262 14.62 9.62 -6.21
N ILE A 263 15.82 9.96 -6.69
CA ILE A 263 17.06 9.56 -6.01
C ILE A 263 17.16 10.36 -4.72
N HIS A 264 17.57 9.72 -3.63
CA HIS A 264 17.75 10.37 -2.35
C HIS A 264 18.94 9.80 -1.59
N GLN A 265 19.44 10.58 -0.64
CA GLN A 265 20.44 10.16 0.34
C GLN A 265 20.28 10.97 1.64
N GLY A 266 20.61 10.34 2.77
CA GLY A 266 20.57 10.97 4.08
C GLY A 266 21.80 10.65 4.92
N ASN A 267 22.42 11.68 5.49
CA ASN A 267 23.56 11.56 6.42
C ASN A 267 23.26 12.32 7.72
N CYS A 268 23.75 11.80 8.85
CA CYS A 268 23.59 12.47 10.14
C CYS A 268 24.58 13.63 10.27
N LEU A 269 24.17 14.65 11.01
CA LEU A 269 25.03 15.79 11.36
C LEU A 269 26.00 15.40 12.49
N PRO A 270 27.01 16.24 12.79
CA PRO A 270 28.00 15.91 13.80
C PRO A 270 27.51 15.84 15.25
N ASP A 271 26.40 16.50 15.54
CA ASP A 271 25.90 16.78 16.89
C ASP A 271 24.72 15.90 17.31
N ALA A 272 24.15 15.09 16.41
CA ALA A 272 22.95 14.31 16.68
C ALA A 272 22.91 12.99 15.92
N HIS A 273 22.37 11.94 16.55
CA HIS A 273 21.87 10.77 15.85
C HIS A 273 20.61 11.10 15.05
N SER A 274 20.09 10.13 14.31
CA SER A 274 18.76 10.21 13.71
C SER A 274 18.01 8.90 13.84
N LEU A 275 16.74 9.00 14.25
CA LEU A 275 15.74 7.96 14.08
C LEU A 275 14.63 8.49 13.16
N HIS A 276 14.31 7.75 12.10
CA HIS A 276 13.11 8.00 11.32
C HIS A 276 12.41 6.69 10.95
N ILE A 277 11.11 6.80 10.69
CA ILE A 277 10.33 5.74 10.07
C ILE A 277 9.96 6.19 8.66
N THR A 278 10.23 5.35 7.68
CA THR A 278 9.74 5.52 6.31
C THR A 278 8.45 4.75 6.20
N ILE A 279 7.32 5.43 6.03
CA ILE A 279 6.06 4.81 5.66
C ILE A 279 6.03 4.73 4.13
N SER A 280 5.80 3.54 3.58
CA SER A 280 5.81 3.29 2.14
C SER A 280 4.50 2.69 1.65
N SER A 281 4.11 3.01 0.41
CA SER A 281 2.95 2.39 -0.24
C SER A 281 3.09 2.40 -1.77
N TYR A 282 2.09 1.88 -2.48
CA TYR A 282 1.96 1.96 -3.93
C TYR A 282 2.98 1.12 -4.74
N GLN A 283 3.62 0.13 -4.11
CA GLN A 283 4.45 -0.85 -4.83
C GLN A 283 3.55 -1.66 -5.79
N LYS A 284 3.99 -1.85 -7.04
CA LYS A 284 3.25 -2.61 -8.08
C LYS A 284 1.77 -2.19 -8.23
N ASN A 285 1.50 -0.90 -8.07
CA ASN A 285 0.15 -0.33 -8.16
C ASN A 285 -0.03 0.65 -9.32
N SER A 286 0.54 0.33 -10.48
CA SER A 286 0.47 1.15 -11.69
C SER A 286 -0.55 0.66 -12.71
N TRP A 287 -0.86 1.51 -13.70
CA TRP A 287 -1.61 1.10 -14.91
C TRP A 287 -0.93 -0.06 -15.64
N GLY A 288 0.40 -0.15 -15.61
CA GLY A 288 1.13 -1.27 -16.20
C GLY A 288 0.82 -2.59 -15.48
N ASP A 289 0.77 -2.56 -14.14
CA ASP A 289 0.43 -3.73 -13.34
C ASP A 289 -1.02 -4.21 -13.59
N LEU A 290 -1.96 -3.28 -13.77
CA LEU A 290 -3.32 -3.62 -14.18
C LEU A 290 -3.36 -4.20 -15.60
N LEU A 291 -2.65 -3.59 -16.55
CA LEU A 291 -2.55 -4.09 -17.92
C LEU A 291 -1.89 -5.48 -17.98
N HIS A 292 -0.98 -5.80 -17.05
CA HIS A 292 -0.41 -7.14 -16.90
C HIS A 292 -1.44 -8.21 -16.54
N LYS A 293 -2.56 -7.85 -15.88
CA LYS A 293 -3.70 -8.74 -15.64
C LYS A 293 -4.70 -8.70 -16.80
N LEU A 294 -4.97 -7.50 -17.32
CA LEU A 294 -6.01 -7.26 -18.33
C LEU A 294 -5.68 -7.80 -19.71
N VAL A 295 -4.47 -7.54 -20.22
CA VAL A 295 -4.11 -7.85 -21.62
C VAL A 295 -4.10 -9.36 -21.90
N PRO A 296 -3.53 -10.23 -21.03
CA PRO A 296 -3.62 -11.67 -21.23
C PRO A 296 -5.07 -12.18 -21.27
N ALA A 297 -5.90 -11.77 -20.30
CA ALA A 297 -7.30 -12.17 -20.24
C ALA A 297 -8.10 -11.69 -21.46
N ALA A 298 -7.88 -10.44 -21.90
CA ALA A 298 -8.50 -9.91 -23.11
C ALA A 298 -8.10 -10.70 -24.37
N LEU A 299 -6.85 -11.16 -24.43
CA LEU A 299 -6.32 -11.91 -25.56
C LEU A 299 -6.92 -13.31 -25.61
N GLU A 300 -7.08 -13.97 -24.47
CA GLU A 300 -7.74 -15.28 -24.35
C GLU A 300 -9.19 -15.19 -24.87
N ILE A 301 -9.98 -14.23 -24.38
CA ILE A 301 -11.35 -13.98 -24.83
C ILE A 301 -11.39 -13.68 -26.35
N ALA A 302 -10.50 -12.81 -26.84
CA ALA A 302 -10.46 -12.48 -28.26
C ALA A 302 -10.13 -13.69 -29.14
N ILE A 303 -9.25 -14.59 -28.68
CA ILE A 303 -8.92 -15.83 -29.40
C ILE A 303 -10.11 -16.78 -29.45
N GLU A 304 -10.98 -16.80 -28.43
CA GLU A 304 -12.17 -17.66 -28.40
C GLU A 304 -13.31 -17.10 -29.26
N GLU A 305 -13.52 -15.78 -29.25
CA GLU A 305 -14.68 -15.16 -29.87
C GLU A 305 -14.45 -14.68 -31.31
N ASP A 306 -13.20 -14.38 -31.69
CA ASP A 306 -12.91 -13.67 -32.93
C ASP A 306 -11.92 -14.41 -33.84
N VAL A 307 -12.42 -14.77 -35.03
CA VAL A 307 -11.62 -15.48 -36.03
C VAL A 307 -10.40 -14.68 -36.51
N ASP A 308 -10.41 -13.35 -36.43
CA ASP A 308 -9.27 -12.53 -36.83
C ASP A 308 -8.03 -12.79 -35.95
N PHE A 309 -8.23 -13.10 -34.66
CA PHE A 309 -7.15 -13.48 -33.75
C PHE A 309 -6.71 -14.95 -33.92
N ARG A 310 -7.54 -15.79 -34.55
CA ARG A 310 -7.24 -17.20 -34.86
C ARG A 310 -6.61 -17.43 -36.24
N ARG A 311 -6.63 -16.43 -37.12
CA ARG A 311 -6.02 -16.54 -38.45
C ARG A 311 -4.52 -16.80 -38.33
N GLY A 312 -4.03 -17.81 -39.06
CA GLY A 312 -2.62 -18.15 -39.10
C GLY A 312 -1.75 -17.01 -39.62
N LEU A 313 -0.52 -16.92 -39.10
CA LEU A 313 0.49 -15.97 -39.60
C LEU A 313 0.84 -16.26 -41.07
N PRO A 314 1.31 -15.25 -41.83
CA PRO A 314 1.85 -15.48 -43.18
C PRO A 314 2.98 -16.52 -43.13
N LEU A 315 2.95 -17.55 -43.98
CA LEU A 315 3.90 -18.68 -43.92
C LEU A 315 5.37 -18.26 -44.02
N ASP A 316 5.64 -17.14 -44.67
CA ASP A 316 6.98 -16.62 -44.95
C ASP A 316 7.41 -15.49 -44.00
N TYR A 317 6.66 -15.22 -42.91
CA TYR A 317 6.91 -14.07 -42.03
C TYR A 317 8.33 -14.02 -41.46
N LEU A 318 8.97 -15.16 -41.22
CA LEU A 318 10.35 -15.27 -40.73
C LEU A 318 11.40 -14.72 -41.71
N THR A 319 11.05 -14.56 -42.99
CA THR A 319 11.95 -14.03 -44.02
C THR A 319 12.07 -12.50 -43.99
N TYR A 320 11.09 -11.82 -43.37
CA TYR A 320 11.02 -10.36 -43.31
C TYR A 320 10.75 -9.78 -41.92
N MET A 321 10.39 -10.56 -40.90
CA MET A 321 10.23 -10.14 -39.49
C MET A 321 11.34 -10.66 -38.58
N GLY A 322 11.44 -10.14 -37.35
CA GLY A 322 12.48 -10.51 -36.38
C GLY A 322 13.76 -9.67 -36.46
N VAL A 323 14.66 -9.85 -35.48
CA VAL A 323 15.87 -9.03 -35.30
C VAL A 323 16.79 -9.10 -36.53
N GLN A 324 16.99 -10.28 -37.11
CA GLN A 324 17.83 -10.47 -38.31
C GLN A 324 17.32 -9.69 -39.55
N ASN A 325 16.05 -9.26 -39.53
CA ASN A 325 15.39 -8.57 -40.63
C ASN A 325 14.97 -7.13 -40.24
N SER A 326 15.46 -6.58 -39.12
CA SER A 326 14.98 -5.30 -38.58
C SER A 326 15.15 -4.12 -39.55
N ASP A 327 16.24 -4.15 -40.32
CA ASP A 327 16.65 -3.08 -41.24
C ASP A 327 16.29 -3.37 -42.70
N LYS A 328 15.61 -4.50 -42.97
CA LYS A 328 15.16 -4.82 -44.33
C LYS A 328 14.04 -3.86 -44.74
N ASP A 329 14.19 -3.28 -45.93
CA ASP A 329 13.17 -2.48 -46.59
C ASP A 329 12.23 -3.38 -47.40
N ASP A 330 11.32 -4.05 -46.69
CA ASP A 330 10.35 -4.99 -47.26
C ASP A 330 8.92 -4.47 -47.02
N PRO A 331 8.12 -4.23 -48.07
CA PRO A 331 6.76 -3.68 -47.93
C PRO A 331 5.82 -4.59 -47.11
N ARG A 332 6.10 -5.89 -47.00
CA ARG A 332 5.34 -6.82 -46.17
C ARG A 332 5.49 -6.51 -44.67
N ARG A 333 6.62 -5.95 -44.23
CA ARG A 333 6.82 -5.50 -42.83
C ARG A 333 5.79 -4.45 -42.45
N GLY A 334 5.56 -3.47 -43.32
CA GLY A 334 4.54 -2.44 -43.12
C GLY A 334 3.16 -3.05 -42.94
N LYS A 335 2.77 -3.96 -43.84
CA LYS A 335 1.49 -4.69 -43.74
C LYS A 335 1.37 -5.51 -42.45
N PHE A 336 2.45 -6.18 -42.03
CA PHE A 336 2.49 -6.95 -40.79
C PHE A 336 2.26 -6.07 -39.57
N PHE A 337 2.96 -4.92 -39.46
CA PHE A 337 2.74 -3.96 -38.38
C PHE A 337 1.32 -3.39 -38.39
N SER A 338 0.77 -3.06 -39.56
CA SER A 338 -0.62 -2.59 -39.66
C SER A 338 -1.63 -3.64 -39.21
N GLN A 339 -1.37 -4.93 -39.46
CA GLN A 339 -2.20 -6.01 -38.94
C GLN A 339 -2.12 -6.08 -37.41
N ILE A 340 -0.92 -6.01 -36.83
CA ILE A 340 -0.75 -5.98 -35.36
C ILE A 340 -1.47 -4.77 -34.76
N GLU A 341 -1.31 -3.57 -35.32
CA GLU A 341 -2.02 -2.38 -34.84
C GLU A 341 -3.55 -2.53 -34.90
N THR A 342 -4.06 -3.19 -35.95
CA THR A 342 -5.49 -3.47 -36.11
C THR A 342 -5.98 -4.43 -35.01
N LEU A 343 -5.28 -5.53 -34.79
CA LEU A 343 -5.60 -6.50 -33.74
C LEU A 343 -5.50 -5.86 -32.34
N MET A 344 -4.45 -5.08 -32.08
CA MET A 344 -4.29 -4.38 -30.79
C MET A 344 -5.41 -3.35 -30.53
N LYS A 345 -5.90 -2.66 -31.55
CA LYS A 345 -7.09 -1.79 -31.42
C LYS A 345 -8.34 -2.61 -31.12
N LYS A 346 -8.52 -3.73 -31.84
CA LYS A 346 -9.68 -4.63 -31.66
C LYS A 346 -9.70 -5.30 -30.29
N LEU A 347 -8.52 -5.59 -29.71
CA LEU A 347 -8.35 -6.22 -28.39
C LEU A 347 -9.08 -5.47 -27.27
N SER A 348 -9.17 -4.15 -27.36
CA SER A 348 -9.87 -3.34 -26.35
C SER A 348 -11.36 -3.66 -26.21
N ASN A 349 -11.99 -4.23 -27.25
CA ASN A 349 -13.39 -4.65 -27.22
C ASN A 349 -13.61 -5.92 -26.38
N TYR A 350 -12.55 -6.67 -26.09
CA TYR A 350 -12.58 -7.93 -25.36
C TYR A 350 -12.02 -7.79 -23.95
N ALA A 351 -11.76 -6.57 -23.48
CA ALA A 351 -11.04 -6.32 -22.24
C ALA A 351 -11.94 -6.55 -21.00
N PRO A 352 -11.68 -7.60 -20.18
CA PRO A 352 -12.48 -7.86 -18.98
C PRO A 352 -11.96 -7.00 -17.81
N VAL A 353 -12.26 -5.70 -17.85
CA VAL A 353 -11.69 -4.71 -16.91
C VAL A 353 -11.99 -5.05 -15.46
N ASP A 354 -13.24 -5.39 -15.14
CA ASP A 354 -13.64 -5.69 -13.77
C ASP A 354 -12.94 -6.94 -13.22
N ALA A 355 -12.87 -8.02 -14.00
CA ALA A 355 -12.15 -9.23 -13.61
C ALA A 355 -10.66 -8.96 -13.37
N ALA A 356 -10.02 -8.14 -14.22
CA ALA A 356 -8.62 -7.75 -14.01
C ALA A 356 -8.42 -6.91 -12.73
N VAL A 357 -9.39 -6.04 -12.42
CA VAL A 357 -9.40 -5.27 -11.17
C VAL A 357 -9.58 -6.19 -9.96
N ASP A 358 -10.47 -7.18 -10.04
CA ASP A 358 -10.69 -8.14 -8.95
C ASP A 358 -9.48 -9.03 -8.68
N GLN A 359 -8.79 -9.48 -9.73
CA GLN A 359 -7.52 -10.20 -9.60
C GLN A 359 -6.45 -9.33 -8.92
N LYS A 360 -6.41 -8.03 -9.23
CA LYS A 360 -5.51 -7.09 -8.56
C LYS A 360 -5.94 -6.82 -7.10
N ALA A 361 -7.24 -6.80 -6.85
CA ALA A 361 -7.79 -6.56 -5.52
C ALA A 361 -7.54 -7.77 -4.60
N ARG A 362 -7.63 -9.00 -5.12
CA ARG A 362 -7.21 -10.21 -4.41
C ARG A 362 -5.77 -10.08 -3.90
N ASP A 363 -4.85 -9.74 -4.80
CA ASP A 363 -3.43 -9.58 -4.47
C ASP A 363 -3.27 -8.48 -3.38
N PHE A 364 -3.98 -7.35 -3.51
CA PHE A 364 -3.99 -6.28 -2.50
C PHE A 364 -4.53 -6.73 -1.13
N LEU A 365 -5.63 -7.49 -1.07
CA LEU A 365 -6.16 -7.98 0.21
C LEU A 365 -5.19 -8.96 0.88
N HIS A 366 -4.43 -9.73 0.11
CA HIS A 366 -3.37 -10.60 0.66
C HIS A 366 -2.19 -9.79 1.23
N ASP A 367 -1.84 -8.67 0.60
CA ASP A 367 -0.76 -7.77 1.04
C ASP A 367 -1.11 -7.01 2.33
N CYS A 368 -2.40 -6.78 2.59
CA CYS A 368 -2.89 -5.93 3.68
C CYS A 368 -2.52 -6.44 5.07
N LEU A 369 -2.25 -5.49 5.98
CA LEU A 369 -2.23 -5.80 7.41
C LEU A 369 -3.65 -6.10 7.91
N PRO A 370 -3.80 -6.98 8.93
CA PRO A 370 -5.07 -7.14 9.61
C PRO A 370 -5.47 -5.83 10.33
N PRO A 371 -6.77 -5.56 10.50
CA PRO A 371 -7.24 -4.35 11.18
C PRO A 371 -6.96 -4.41 12.70
N VAL A 372 -6.52 -3.30 13.28
CA VAL A 372 -6.46 -3.14 14.75
C VAL A 372 -7.82 -2.70 15.28
N LEU A 373 -8.60 -3.62 15.85
CA LEU A 373 -9.98 -3.34 16.30
C LEU A 373 -10.03 -2.29 17.42
N THR A 374 -11.03 -1.41 17.38
CA THR A 374 -11.37 -0.58 18.54
C THR A 374 -11.97 -1.46 19.65
N ALA A 375 -12.03 -0.95 20.88
CA ALA A 375 -12.64 -1.68 21.99
C ALA A 375 -14.11 -2.05 21.70
N ASP A 376 -14.86 -1.18 21.02
CA ASP A 376 -16.24 -1.48 20.63
C ASP A 376 -16.31 -2.50 19.50
N GLU A 377 -15.49 -2.36 18.44
CA GLU A 377 -15.41 -3.36 17.35
C GLU A 377 -15.03 -4.75 17.86
N LEU A 378 -14.10 -4.82 18.83
CA LEU A 378 -13.74 -6.06 19.49
C LEU A 378 -14.95 -6.64 20.24
N ALA A 379 -15.61 -5.83 21.08
CA ALA A 379 -16.74 -6.29 21.89
C ALA A 379 -17.99 -6.69 21.08
N SER A 380 -18.15 -6.17 19.87
CA SER A 380 -19.27 -6.46 18.98
C SER A 380 -18.91 -7.40 17.81
N SER A 381 -17.70 -7.98 17.80
CA SER A 381 -17.30 -9.03 16.85
C SER A 381 -17.10 -10.37 17.57
N VAL A 382 -16.95 -11.44 16.79
CA VAL A 382 -16.71 -12.79 17.34
C VAL A 382 -15.48 -12.85 18.23
N GLN A 383 -14.49 -11.97 18.02
CA GLN A 383 -13.27 -11.90 18.82
C GLN A 383 -13.53 -11.48 20.27
N GLY A 384 -14.60 -10.71 20.52
CA GLY A 384 -15.07 -10.35 21.85
C GLY A 384 -16.16 -11.26 22.40
N ALA A 385 -16.44 -12.40 21.75
CA ALA A 385 -17.43 -13.35 22.24
C ALA A 385 -16.99 -13.89 23.62
N PRO A 386 -17.89 -13.97 24.62
CA PRO A 386 -17.52 -14.33 25.99
C PRO A 386 -17.35 -15.85 26.19
N ALA A 387 -17.33 -16.61 25.09
CA ALA A 387 -17.17 -18.05 25.08
C ALA A 387 -15.84 -18.42 25.75
N ARG A 388 -15.90 -19.23 26.80
CA ARG A 388 -14.73 -19.60 27.61
C ARG A 388 -14.91 -20.92 28.32
N TRP A 389 -13.78 -21.53 28.71
CA TRP A 389 -13.76 -22.67 29.61
C TRP A 389 -13.73 -22.20 31.06
N GLU A 390 -14.72 -22.57 31.85
CA GLU A 390 -14.84 -22.17 33.25
C GLU A 390 -15.57 -23.25 34.07
N ASP A 391 -15.00 -23.64 35.21
CA ASP A 391 -15.53 -24.69 36.10
C ASP A 391 -15.79 -26.04 35.38
N GLY A 392 -14.88 -26.46 34.49
CA GLY A 392 -14.97 -27.75 33.78
C GLY A 392 -16.05 -27.82 32.70
N ARG A 393 -16.63 -26.67 32.30
CA ARG A 393 -17.63 -26.58 31.23
C ARG A 393 -17.39 -25.36 30.35
N VAL A 394 -17.95 -25.42 29.15
CA VAL A 394 -17.98 -24.28 28.23
C VAL A 394 -19.10 -23.33 28.68
N LYS A 395 -18.77 -22.05 28.93
CA LYS A 395 -19.71 -20.97 29.23
C LYS A 395 -19.69 -19.93 28.11
N GLY A 396 -20.74 -19.12 28.00
CA GLY A 396 -20.79 -18.00 27.05
C GLY A 396 -20.92 -18.40 25.57
N VAL A 397 -21.41 -19.62 25.32
CA VAL A 397 -21.73 -20.13 23.97
C VAL A 397 -23.22 -20.05 23.68
N GLY A 398 -23.61 -20.12 22.40
CA GLY A 398 -25.01 -20.17 21.98
C GLY A 398 -25.63 -18.83 21.60
N ALA A 399 -24.84 -17.76 21.47
CA ALA A 399 -25.32 -16.52 20.87
C ALA A 399 -25.69 -16.77 19.40
N GLN A 400 -26.95 -16.52 19.04
CA GLN A 400 -27.46 -16.70 17.68
C GLN A 400 -27.72 -15.34 17.03
N ILE A 401 -27.37 -15.23 15.76
CA ILE A 401 -27.88 -14.16 14.90
C ILE A 401 -29.34 -14.47 14.61
N THR A 402 -30.19 -13.48 14.79
CA THR A 402 -31.63 -13.54 14.49
C THR A 402 -31.94 -12.58 13.35
N THR A 403 -33.14 -12.64 12.78
CA THR A 403 -33.57 -11.70 11.73
C THR A 403 -33.59 -10.24 12.23
N GLN A 404 -33.80 -10.02 13.53
CA GLN A 404 -33.79 -8.68 14.15
C GLN A 404 -32.38 -8.18 14.48
N THR A 405 -31.37 -9.05 14.43
CA THR A 405 -29.98 -8.64 14.68
C THR A 405 -29.56 -7.65 13.61
N ARG A 406 -28.95 -6.54 14.01
CA ARG A 406 -28.37 -5.59 13.06
C ARG A 406 -26.87 -5.86 12.91
N VAL A 407 -26.42 -5.94 11.67
CA VAL A 407 -25.05 -6.28 11.29
C VAL A 407 -24.48 -5.23 10.35
N ARG A 408 -23.15 -5.11 10.32
CA ARG A 408 -22.42 -4.37 9.29
C ARG A 408 -21.07 -5.04 9.02
N ILE A 409 -20.46 -4.76 7.87
CA ILE A 409 -19.05 -5.09 7.65
C ILE A 409 -18.19 -4.40 8.72
N LEU A 410 -17.17 -5.11 9.21
CA LEU A 410 -16.30 -4.65 10.28
C LEU A 410 -15.59 -3.34 9.91
N ARG A 411 -14.97 -3.29 8.72
CA ARG A 411 -14.34 -2.09 8.12
C ARG A 411 -14.48 -2.09 6.61
N ALA A 412 -14.55 -0.92 5.99
CA ALA A 412 -14.74 -0.79 4.54
C ALA A 412 -13.72 -1.60 3.71
N GLY A 413 -12.45 -1.60 4.14
CA GLY A 413 -11.36 -2.26 3.42
C GLY A 413 -11.06 -3.69 3.87
N CYS A 414 -11.88 -4.32 4.72
CA CYS A 414 -11.54 -5.64 5.28
C CYS A 414 -12.07 -6.84 4.49
N ALA A 415 -12.94 -6.62 3.51
CA ALA A 415 -13.49 -7.69 2.67
C ALA A 415 -13.82 -7.19 1.25
N ARG A 416 -13.73 -8.07 0.27
CA ARG A 416 -14.08 -7.79 -1.13
C ARG A 416 -14.54 -9.05 -1.85
N LEU A 417 -15.65 -8.93 -2.57
CA LEU A 417 -16.09 -9.96 -3.52
C LEU A 417 -15.25 -9.87 -4.79
N CYS A 418 -14.78 -11.01 -5.26
CA CYS A 418 -14.03 -11.15 -6.50
C CYS A 418 -14.53 -12.37 -7.27
N SER A 419 -14.62 -12.25 -8.59
CA SER A 419 -14.80 -13.42 -9.46
C SER A 419 -13.49 -14.20 -9.59
N ASP A 420 -13.55 -15.52 -9.43
CA ASP A 420 -12.44 -16.44 -9.72
C ASP A 420 -12.96 -17.61 -10.57
N GLY A 421 -12.80 -17.47 -11.90
CA GLY A 421 -13.46 -18.36 -12.85
C GLY A 421 -14.98 -18.23 -12.78
N GLU A 422 -15.67 -19.35 -12.61
CA GLU A 422 -17.14 -19.41 -12.48
C GLU A 422 -17.62 -19.19 -11.03
N ALA A 423 -16.71 -19.16 -10.06
CA ALA A 423 -17.04 -18.99 -8.65
C ALA A 423 -16.86 -17.53 -8.18
N VAL A 424 -17.64 -17.13 -7.19
CA VAL A 424 -17.50 -15.85 -6.50
C VAL A 424 -16.87 -16.11 -5.13
N HIS A 425 -15.77 -15.43 -4.85
CA HIS A 425 -15.07 -15.55 -3.56
C HIS A 425 -15.15 -14.25 -2.78
N LEU A 426 -15.36 -14.35 -1.47
CA LEU A 426 -15.15 -13.24 -0.54
C LEU A 426 -13.73 -13.33 0.03
N TYR A 427 -12.85 -12.46 -0.44
CA TYR A 427 -11.52 -12.27 0.14
C TYR A 427 -11.61 -11.32 1.34
N TYR A 428 -10.79 -11.54 2.37
CA TYR A 428 -10.80 -10.72 3.58
C TYR A 428 -9.43 -10.60 4.25
N THR A 429 -9.26 -9.60 5.13
CA THR A 429 -7.95 -9.27 5.73
C THR A 429 -7.86 -9.55 7.23
N THR A 430 -8.98 -9.87 7.88
CA THR A 430 -9.10 -10.01 9.34
C THR A 430 -8.21 -11.10 9.94
N ASN A 431 -7.88 -12.12 9.15
CA ASN A 431 -7.00 -13.23 9.54
C ASN A 431 -5.58 -13.11 8.96
N ASN A 432 -5.24 -12.00 8.29
CA ASN A 432 -3.88 -11.81 7.79
C ASN A 432 -2.89 -11.70 8.96
N SER A 433 -1.65 -12.07 8.70
CA SER A 433 -0.54 -11.86 9.63
C SER A 433 -0.02 -10.41 9.55
N ARG A 434 0.55 -9.91 10.66
CA ARG A 434 1.33 -8.66 10.68
C ARG A 434 2.65 -8.77 9.90
N VAL A 435 3.11 -9.99 9.64
CA VAL A 435 4.24 -10.32 8.77
C VAL A 435 3.72 -10.59 7.36
N TYR A 436 4.21 -9.82 6.40
CA TYR A 436 3.83 -9.87 4.99
C TYR A 436 3.86 -11.29 4.43
N HIS A 437 2.75 -11.72 3.85
CA HIS A 437 2.56 -13.04 3.20
C HIS A 437 2.97 -14.24 4.05
N LYS A 438 2.93 -14.12 5.39
CA LYS A 438 3.14 -15.29 6.26
C LYS A 438 2.01 -16.31 6.12
N GLU A 439 0.79 -15.82 5.91
CA GLU A 439 -0.39 -16.64 5.66
C GLU A 439 -0.73 -16.59 4.16
N GLU A 440 -1.38 -17.64 3.66
CA GLU A 440 -1.96 -17.68 2.31
C GLU A 440 -3.14 -16.69 2.17
N PRO A 441 -3.57 -16.34 0.94
CA PRO A 441 -4.75 -15.50 0.74
C PRO A 441 -6.00 -16.07 1.43
N GLN A 442 -6.66 -15.23 2.24
CA GLN A 442 -7.83 -15.64 3.02
C GLN A 442 -9.11 -15.40 2.19
N SER A 443 -9.86 -16.46 1.92
CA SER A 443 -11.15 -16.38 1.23
C SER A 443 -12.05 -17.57 1.53
N PHE A 444 -13.31 -17.46 1.17
CA PHE A 444 -14.20 -18.59 0.98
C PHE A 444 -15.16 -18.30 -0.19
N GLU A 445 -15.63 -19.36 -0.81
CA GLU A 445 -16.62 -19.29 -1.88
C GLU A 445 -17.97 -18.80 -1.33
N VAL A 446 -18.56 -17.82 -2.00
CA VAL A 446 -19.90 -17.31 -1.74
C VAL A 446 -20.83 -17.93 -2.76
N LYS A 447 -21.81 -18.68 -2.25
CA LYS A 447 -22.84 -19.25 -3.11
C LYS A 447 -23.68 -18.16 -3.75
N THR A 448 -24.16 -18.42 -4.97
CA THR A 448 -24.94 -17.47 -5.77
C THR A 448 -26.14 -16.90 -5.01
N GLU A 449 -26.83 -17.71 -4.19
CA GLU A 449 -27.97 -17.27 -3.37
C GLU A 449 -27.62 -16.23 -2.28
N HIS A 450 -26.33 -16.01 -1.99
CA HIS A 450 -25.85 -15.08 -0.98
C HIS A 450 -25.09 -13.88 -1.56
N THR A 451 -24.79 -13.86 -2.86
CA THR A 451 -23.94 -12.81 -3.48
C THR A 451 -24.54 -11.42 -3.29
N ASP A 452 -25.82 -11.24 -3.65
CA ASP A 452 -26.53 -9.95 -3.51
C ASP A 452 -26.55 -9.45 -2.06
N ALA A 453 -26.63 -10.37 -1.09
CA ALA A 453 -26.63 -10.02 0.33
C ALA A 453 -25.26 -9.54 0.81
N VAL A 454 -24.18 -10.16 0.33
CA VAL A 454 -22.81 -9.71 0.63
C VAL A 454 -22.53 -8.38 -0.04
N GLU A 455 -22.94 -8.19 -1.30
CA GLU A 455 -22.84 -6.90 -1.99
C GLU A 455 -23.60 -5.80 -1.23
N TYR A 456 -24.83 -6.08 -0.81
CA TYR A 456 -25.64 -5.15 -0.03
C TYR A 456 -24.96 -4.78 1.29
N LEU A 457 -24.36 -5.75 2.00
CA LEU A 457 -23.60 -5.50 3.23
C LEU A 457 -22.36 -4.63 3.01
N ILE A 458 -21.59 -4.89 1.94
CA ILE A 458 -20.40 -4.11 1.58
C ILE A 458 -20.80 -2.67 1.24
N HIS A 459 -21.82 -2.48 0.42
CA HIS A 459 -22.27 -1.16 -0.01
C HIS A 459 -23.00 -0.36 1.08
N SER A 460 -23.57 -1.03 2.08
CA SER A 460 -24.24 -0.38 3.21
C SER A 460 -23.28 0.14 4.27
N TYR A 461 -22.01 -0.27 4.26
CA TYR A 461 -21.01 0.24 5.22
C TYR A 461 -20.91 1.78 5.14
N PRO A 462 -20.91 2.51 6.28
CA PRO A 462 -20.72 2.06 7.66
C PRO A 462 -22.02 1.74 8.43
N ASP A 463 -23.17 1.80 7.76
CA ASP A 463 -24.46 1.67 8.40
C ASP A 463 -24.77 0.22 8.77
N PHE A 464 -25.52 0.07 9.86
CA PHE A 464 -26.05 -1.21 10.29
C PHE A 464 -27.32 -1.55 9.51
N VAL A 465 -27.41 -2.78 9.01
CA VAL A 465 -28.60 -3.32 8.36
C VAL A 465 -29.17 -4.47 9.19
N THR A 466 -30.48 -4.64 9.18
CA THR A 466 -31.12 -5.80 9.82
C THR A 466 -30.86 -7.05 9.00
N VAL A 467 -30.63 -8.19 9.64
CA VAL A 467 -30.50 -9.49 8.95
C VAL A 467 -31.75 -9.80 8.13
N GLU A 468 -32.92 -9.39 8.61
CA GLU A 468 -34.20 -9.51 7.88
C GLU A 468 -34.21 -8.80 6.52
N SER A 469 -33.47 -7.69 6.39
CA SER A 469 -33.44 -6.89 5.16
C SER A 469 -32.41 -7.36 4.15
N LEU A 470 -31.66 -8.43 4.44
CA LEU A 470 -30.71 -8.99 3.47
C LEU A 470 -31.48 -9.57 2.27
N PRO A 471 -31.06 -9.25 1.04
CA PRO A 471 -31.67 -9.79 -0.18
C PRO A 471 -31.29 -11.27 -0.36
N CYS A 472 -31.92 -12.15 0.42
CA CYS A 472 -31.89 -13.60 0.23
C CYS A 472 -33.31 -14.16 0.13
N ASP A 473 -33.45 -15.27 -0.60
CA ASP A 473 -34.72 -15.92 -0.89
C ASP A 473 -35.38 -16.54 0.35
N SER A 474 -34.61 -17.09 1.29
CA SER A 474 -35.14 -17.72 2.51
C SER A 474 -34.62 -17.08 3.81
N VAL A 475 -35.36 -17.28 4.90
CA VAL A 475 -34.93 -16.86 6.25
C VAL A 475 -33.68 -17.61 6.68
N GLN A 476 -33.55 -18.89 6.32
CA GLN A 476 -32.36 -19.69 6.57
C GLN A 476 -31.12 -19.07 5.91
N ASP A 477 -31.25 -18.56 4.68
CA ASP A 477 -30.15 -17.94 3.95
C ASP A 477 -29.76 -16.59 4.56
N ARG A 478 -30.74 -15.80 5.02
CA ARG A 478 -30.48 -14.55 5.76
C ARG A 478 -29.75 -14.80 7.08
N VAL A 479 -30.21 -15.81 7.84
CA VAL A 479 -29.59 -16.20 9.13
C VAL A 479 -28.26 -16.96 8.91
N GLY A 480 -28.03 -17.46 7.70
CA GLY A 480 -26.82 -18.15 7.22
C GLY A 480 -25.53 -17.32 7.21
N CYS A 481 -25.48 -16.21 7.96
CA CYS A 481 -24.31 -15.34 8.10
C CYS A 481 -23.13 -15.95 8.88
N SER A 482 -23.19 -17.24 9.25
CA SER A 482 -22.23 -17.90 10.13
C SER A 482 -20.77 -17.78 9.65
N PRO A 483 -20.45 -17.95 8.34
CA PRO A 483 -19.08 -17.77 7.86
C PRO A 483 -18.57 -16.34 8.04
N TYR A 484 -19.40 -15.31 7.85
CA TYR A 484 -18.96 -13.91 8.00
C TYR A 484 -18.67 -13.56 9.46
N VAL A 485 -19.42 -14.13 10.40
CA VAL A 485 -19.13 -13.99 11.84
C VAL A 485 -17.86 -14.72 12.21
N SER A 486 -17.72 -15.99 11.81
CA SER A 486 -16.58 -16.82 12.25
C SER A 486 -15.24 -16.24 11.80
N HIS A 487 -15.20 -15.56 10.65
CA HIS A 487 -14.01 -14.91 10.12
C HIS A 487 -13.86 -13.43 10.57
N SER A 488 -14.66 -12.97 11.54
CA SER A 488 -14.66 -11.58 12.04
C SER A 488 -14.93 -10.51 10.97
N ILE A 489 -15.61 -10.86 9.87
CA ILE A 489 -15.86 -9.93 8.75
C ILE A 489 -17.01 -8.98 9.07
N ILE A 490 -17.97 -9.42 9.88
CA ILE A 490 -19.10 -8.61 10.33
C ILE A 490 -19.10 -8.36 11.83
N THR A 491 -19.77 -7.29 12.23
CA THR A 491 -20.00 -6.92 13.62
C THR A 491 -21.48 -6.60 13.87
N THR A 492 -21.94 -6.78 15.10
CA THR A 492 -23.34 -6.53 15.52
C THR A 492 -23.50 -5.16 16.19
N ASP A 493 -24.71 -4.63 16.21
CA ASP A 493 -25.03 -3.37 16.90
C ASP A 493 -25.00 -3.50 18.44
N ARG A 494 -25.11 -4.74 18.93
CA ARG A 494 -25.00 -5.09 20.35
C ARG A 494 -23.70 -5.83 20.61
N LYS A 495 -23.13 -5.65 21.80
CA LYS A 495 -21.98 -6.44 22.27
C LYS A 495 -22.38 -7.90 22.40
N TRP A 496 -21.51 -8.85 22.05
CA TRP A 496 -21.83 -10.30 22.13
C TRP A 496 -22.18 -10.75 23.56
N ILE A 497 -21.64 -10.07 24.57
CA ILE A 497 -22.02 -10.23 25.98
C ILE A 497 -23.53 -9.97 26.20
N ALA A 498 -24.10 -8.98 25.50
CA ALA A 498 -25.53 -8.65 25.61
C ALA A 498 -26.44 -9.58 24.79
N VAL A 499 -25.94 -10.20 23.71
CA VAL A 499 -26.69 -11.18 22.89
C VAL A 499 -26.99 -12.46 23.68
N LEU A 500 -26.15 -12.82 24.65
CA LEU A 500 -26.37 -13.96 25.54
C LEU A 500 -27.34 -13.65 26.69
N ALA A 501 -27.32 -12.41 27.21
CA ALA A 501 -28.18 -12.01 28.33
C ALA A 501 -29.68 -12.04 27.98
N SER A 502 -30.05 -11.77 26.72
CA SER A 502 -31.44 -11.86 26.27
C SER A 502 -31.96 -13.30 26.16
N HIS A 503 -31.10 -14.32 26.21
CA HIS A 503 -31.49 -15.73 26.26
C HIS A 503 -31.62 -16.26 27.68
N SER A 504 -30.93 -15.66 28.67
CA SER A 504 -31.08 -16.07 30.07
C SER A 504 -32.43 -15.67 30.68
N GLU A 505 -33.12 -14.67 30.14
CA GLU A 505 -34.48 -14.30 30.61
C GLU A 505 -35.57 -15.21 30.04
N VAL A 506 -35.35 -15.86 28.89
CA VAL A 506 -36.34 -16.79 28.30
C VAL A 506 -36.28 -18.18 28.94
N CYS A 507 -35.11 -18.61 29.44
CA CYS A 507 -34.96 -19.90 30.13
C CYS A 507 -35.31 -19.91 31.63
N TYR A 508 -35.71 -18.77 32.22
CA TYR A 508 -36.15 -18.70 33.63
C TYR A 508 -37.67 -18.63 33.83
N SER A 509 -38.48 -18.66 32.76
CA SER A 509 -39.95 -18.64 32.85
C SER A 509 -40.63 -20.03 32.81
N PHE A 510 -39.88 -21.12 32.59
CA PHE A 510 -40.41 -22.48 32.47
C PHE A 510 -40.11 -23.43 33.65
N SER A 511 -39.70 -22.91 34.81
CA SER A 511 -39.47 -23.71 36.04
C SER A 511 -40.28 -23.25 37.27
N ARG A 512 -41.38 -22.52 37.07
CA ARG A 512 -42.38 -22.24 38.12
C ARG A 512 -43.81 -22.55 37.64
N SER A 513 -44.07 -23.83 37.49
CA SER A 513 -45.43 -24.38 37.54
C SER A 513 -45.34 -25.81 38.07
N LEU A 514 -45.28 -25.90 39.40
CA LEU A 514 -45.80 -27.02 40.20
C LEU A 514 -47.19 -26.61 40.68
#